data_AF-A0A1G8IYL9-F1
#
_entry.id   AF-A0A1G8IYL9-F1
#
_cell.length_a   1.000
_cell.length_b   1.000
_cell.length_c   1.000
_cell.angle_alpha   90.00
_cell.angle_beta   90.00
_cell.angle_gamma   90.00
#
_symmetry.space_group_name_H-M   'P 1'
#
loop_
_entity.id
_entity.type
_entity.pdbx_description
1 polymer ?
#
loop_
_entity_poly.entity_id
_entity_poly.type
_entity_poly.pdbx_seq_one_letter_code
_entity_poly.pdbx_strand_id
1 'polypeptide(L)'
;MPTTLSQPTGFRWRPLGELARLESGHTPSRKVDEYWDGEIPWIGIRDATANHGRTIDHTLQNVTQKGIENSSARILPAGTVCLSRTASVGYVVRMGVPMATSQDFVNWVCGPGLSSRYLRYLLVAEQESVRRFSYGTTHQTMYYPEAKALHVCVPERSEQDAIAEILGAFDDKIAVNRKVVETAAELAVSMLAGGNRFVELGAVASLRKATCSPALMGDMAVAHFSLPAFDSGEMPEISNPVEIKSAKFEVEKPSVLISKLNPRFPRVWNLARLPAERAFASTEFLVLEPMSCSTSVLWALLRSPVLSAQLQSQVAGTSGSHQRVKPADVMASQVPDPEQFSPSLLDTVSSLGTLVVDRREESASLVRLRDTLLPRLIAGELRVRDAEREVESVL
;
A
#
# COMPACT_ATOMS: atom_id res chain seq x y z
N MET A 1 25.27 27.82 -12.08
CA MET A 1 24.19 27.88 -11.09
C MET A 1 22.88 27.91 -11.84
N PRO A 2 21.93 26.97 -11.63
CA PRO A 2 20.61 27.13 -12.21
C PRO A 2 19.91 28.27 -11.47
N THR A 3 19.58 29.30 -12.22
CA THR A 3 18.75 30.43 -11.82
C THR A 3 17.31 29.95 -11.57
N THR A 4 16.73 30.46 -10.49
CA THR A 4 15.29 30.53 -10.16
C THR A 4 14.54 29.22 -9.86
N LEU A 5 14.89 28.53 -8.77
CA LEU A 5 13.85 28.00 -7.88
C LEU A 5 13.46 29.16 -6.96
N SER A 6 12.23 29.68 -7.08
CA SER A 6 11.75 30.76 -6.21
C SER A 6 11.78 30.27 -4.77
N GLN A 7 12.63 30.88 -3.93
CA GLN A 7 12.70 30.59 -2.50
C GLN A 7 11.42 31.11 -1.84
N PRO A 8 10.56 30.24 -1.28
CA PRO A 8 9.34 30.68 -0.64
C PRO A 8 9.62 31.53 0.61
N THR A 9 8.70 32.41 0.97
CA THR A 9 8.84 33.25 2.16
C THR A 9 8.97 32.39 3.43
N GLY A 10 10.08 32.57 4.15
CA GLY A 10 10.38 31.83 5.38
C GLY A 10 11.13 30.50 5.17
N PHE A 11 11.38 30.10 3.93
CA PHE A 11 12.19 28.94 3.59
C PHE A 11 13.63 29.38 3.30
N ARG A 12 14.61 28.51 3.54
CA ARG A 12 16.03 28.78 3.25
C ARG A 12 16.70 27.54 2.69
N TRP A 13 17.47 27.71 1.62
CA TRP A 13 18.35 26.67 1.10
C TRP A 13 19.54 26.47 2.03
N ARG A 14 19.80 25.22 2.41
CA ARG A 14 20.94 24.82 3.24
C ARG A 14 21.51 23.48 2.78
N PRO A 15 22.83 23.26 2.88
CA PRO A 15 23.40 21.93 2.76
C PRO A 15 22.80 20.99 3.81
N LEU A 16 22.31 19.82 3.42
CA LEU A 16 21.71 18.86 4.35
C LEU A 16 22.72 18.41 5.42
N GLY A 17 24.00 18.33 5.07
CA GLY A 17 25.09 18.03 5.99
C GLY A 17 25.28 19.03 7.14
N GLU A 18 24.75 20.25 7.04
CA GLU A 18 24.74 21.21 8.17
C GLU A 18 23.62 20.93 9.17
N LEU A 19 22.55 20.27 8.71
CA LEU A 19 21.33 20.04 9.48
C LEU A 19 21.25 18.61 10.03
N ALA A 20 21.91 17.66 9.36
CA ALA A 20 21.90 16.26 9.70
C ALA A 20 23.27 15.63 9.45
N ARG A 21 23.66 14.70 10.31
CA ARG A 21 24.87 13.88 10.12
C ARG A 21 24.57 12.76 9.12
N LEU A 22 25.39 12.67 8.09
CA LEU A 22 25.36 11.60 7.09
C LEU A 22 26.09 10.35 7.61
N GLU A 23 25.42 9.21 7.55
CA GLU A 23 25.96 7.88 7.85
C GLU A 23 25.71 6.93 6.65
N SER A 24 26.49 5.86 6.55
CA SER A 24 26.29 4.79 5.56
C SER A 24 25.88 3.50 6.25
N GLY A 25 25.07 2.69 5.56
CA GLY A 25 24.77 1.33 6.01
C GLY A 25 25.82 0.31 5.58
N HIS A 26 25.74 -0.90 6.14
CA HIS A 26 26.60 -2.04 5.79
C HIS A 26 25.90 -3.37 6.08
N THR A 27 26.32 -4.42 5.39
CA THR A 27 25.82 -5.79 5.60
C THR A 27 26.88 -6.61 6.33
N PRO A 28 26.59 -7.14 7.54
CA PRO A 28 27.42 -8.18 8.15
C PRO A 28 27.60 -9.37 7.18
N SER A 29 28.70 -10.11 7.29
CA SER A 29 28.94 -11.23 6.38
C SER A 29 27.77 -12.22 6.38
N ARG A 30 27.17 -12.48 5.21
CA ARG A 30 26.12 -13.50 5.03
C ARG A 30 26.65 -14.93 5.09
N LYS A 31 27.97 -15.12 5.18
CA LYS A 31 28.59 -16.44 5.32
C LYS A 31 28.73 -16.89 6.78
N VAL A 32 28.35 -16.03 7.73
CA VAL A 32 28.47 -16.29 9.16
C VAL A 32 27.08 -16.19 9.77
N ASP A 33 26.43 -17.34 9.94
CA ASP A 33 25.03 -17.41 10.39
C ASP A 33 24.83 -16.74 11.76
N GLU A 34 25.84 -16.82 12.63
CA GLU A 34 25.86 -16.20 13.97
C GLU A 34 25.73 -14.66 13.97
N TYR A 35 25.85 -14.01 12.82
CA TYR A 35 25.66 -12.56 12.66
C TYR A 35 24.20 -12.16 12.42
N TRP A 36 23.33 -13.13 12.16
CA TRP A 36 21.95 -12.95 11.74
C TRP A 36 20.97 -13.54 12.74
N ASP A 37 19.68 -13.26 12.54
CA ASP A 37 18.58 -13.75 13.37
C ASP A 37 18.68 -13.33 14.85
N GLY A 38 19.28 -12.15 15.07
CA GLY A 38 19.35 -11.50 16.38
C GLY A 38 18.17 -10.57 16.66
N GLU A 39 18.37 -9.63 17.58
CA GLU A 39 17.32 -8.71 18.01
C GLU A 39 17.35 -7.35 17.31
N ILE A 40 18.46 -6.99 16.65
CA ILE A 40 18.65 -5.66 16.07
C ILE A 40 18.01 -5.62 14.68
N PRO A 41 16.97 -4.81 14.43
CA PRO A 41 16.35 -4.73 13.11
C PRO A 41 17.34 -4.20 12.08
N TRP A 42 17.32 -4.79 10.89
CA TRP A 42 18.23 -4.46 9.80
C TRP A 42 17.43 -4.16 8.52
N ILE A 43 17.44 -2.90 8.11
CA ILE A 43 16.66 -2.41 6.96
C ILE A 43 17.37 -2.80 5.66
N GLY A 44 16.71 -3.63 4.85
CA GLY A 44 17.08 -3.90 3.47
C GLY A 44 16.20 -3.16 2.46
N ILE A 45 16.53 -3.31 1.16
CA ILE A 45 15.74 -2.71 0.07
C ILE A 45 14.29 -3.19 0.08
N ARG A 46 14.03 -4.46 0.41
CA ARG A 46 12.65 -4.99 0.46
C ARG A 46 11.81 -4.28 1.53
N ASP A 47 12.39 -4.00 2.69
CA ASP A 47 11.74 -3.24 3.75
C ASP A 47 11.42 -1.82 3.27
N ALA A 48 12.38 -1.16 2.62
CA ALA A 48 12.21 0.21 2.12
C ALA A 48 11.17 0.32 0.99
N THR A 49 11.12 -0.65 0.08
CA THR A 49 10.09 -0.70 -0.98
C THR A 49 8.69 -0.86 -0.38
N ALA A 50 8.53 -1.78 0.58
CA ALA A 50 7.23 -2.04 1.22
C ALA A 50 6.75 -0.88 2.12
N ASN A 51 7.70 -0.09 2.64
CA ASN A 51 7.44 0.98 3.61
C ASN A 51 7.79 2.37 3.08
N HIS A 52 7.84 2.56 1.75
CA HIS A 52 8.22 3.84 1.17
C HIS A 52 7.41 5.00 1.75
N GLY A 53 8.11 6.00 2.24
CA GLY A 53 7.55 7.19 2.86
C GLY A 53 6.98 6.95 4.26
N ARG A 54 7.21 5.80 4.91
CA ARG A 54 6.68 5.47 6.26
C ARG A 54 7.75 5.43 7.34
N THR A 55 7.29 5.33 8.59
CA THR A 55 8.13 4.93 9.72
C THR A 55 8.11 3.41 9.84
N ILE A 56 9.28 2.80 10.07
CA ILE A 56 9.44 1.35 10.19
C ILE A 56 9.86 0.98 11.62
N ASP A 57 9.14 0.04 12.23
CA ASP A 57 9.40 -0.47 13.59
C ASP A 57 9.95 -1.91 13.60
N HIS A 58 9.73 -2.65 12.50
CA HIS A 58 10.15 -4.04 12.33
C HIS A 58 10.69 -4.28 10.92
N THR A 59 11.64 -5.19 10.77
CA THR A 59 12.28 -5.53 9.50
C THR A 59 12.14 -7.01 9.18
N LEU A 60 12.29 -7.38 7.91
CA LEU A 60 12.27 -8.77 7.46
C LEU A 60 13.44 -9.60 8.00
N GLN A 61 14.57 -8.95 8.30
CA GLN A 61 15.77 -9.59 8.85
C GLN A 61 16.30 -8.79 10.03
N ASN A 62 16.92 -9.50 10.97
CA ASN A 62 17.59 -8.90 12.12
C ASN A 62 19.06 -9.37 12.17
N VAL A 63 19.91 -8.57 12.80
CA VAL A 63 21.32 -8.87 13.02
C VAL A 63 21.60 -9.02 14.51
N THR A 64 22.63 -9.81 14.84
CA THR A 64 23.08 -9.95 16.23
C THR A 64 24.04 -8.83 16.60
N GLN A 65 24.23 -8.62 17.91
CA GLN A 65 25.27 -7.74 18.41
C GLN A 65 26.66 -8.14 17.90
N LYS A 66 26.93 -9.46 17.82
CA LYS A 66 28.16 -10.01 17.24
C LYS A 66 28.34 -9.59 15.77
N GLY A 67 27.26 -9.60 14.98
CA GLY A 67 27.27 -9.14 13.59
C GLY A 67 27.59 -7.65 13.44
N ILE A 68 27.11 -6.81 14.37
CA ILE A 68 27.47 -5.38 14.42
C ILE A 68 28.95 -5.21 14.77
N GLU A 69 29.43 -5.86 15.82
CA GLU A 69 30.81 -5.72 16.31
C GLU A 69 31.87 -6.25 15.33
N ASN A 70 31.50 -7.20 14.48
CA ASN A 70 32.40 -7.82 13.49
C ASN A 70 32.13 -7.33 12.06
N SER A 71 31.48 -6.19 11.89
CA SER A 71 31.28 -5.57 10.59
C SER A 71 31.36 -4.04 10.68
N SER A 72 31.21 -3.36 9.55
CA SER A 72 31.07 -1.90 9.53
C SER A 72 29.63 -1.43 9.76
N ALA A 73 28.69 -2.35 9.97
CA ALA A 73 27.31 -2.00 10.28
C ALA A 73 27.25 -1.28 11.64
N ARG A 74 26.34 -0.33 11.76
CA ARG A 74 26.17 0.47 12.97
C ARG A 74 24.70 0.58 13.30
N ILE A 75 24.40 0.58 14.60
CA ILE A 75 23.07 0.86 15.11
C ILE A 75 22.91 2.39 15.08
N LEU A 76 21.90 2.85 14.36
CA LEU A 76 21.52 4.25 14.25
C LEU A 76 20.29 4.50 15.14
N PRO A 77 20.14 5.70 15.71
CA PRO A 77 19.04 6.00 16.62
C PRO A 77 17.69 6.05 15.89
N ALA A 78 16.62 5.84 16.66
CA ALA A 78 15.26 6.12 16.21
C ALA A 78 15.15 7.55 15.66
N GLY A 79 14.33 7.72 14.62
CA GLY A 79 14.18 8.99 13.90
C GLY A 79 15.24 9.23 12.82
N THR A 80 16.20 8.35 12.62
CA THR A 80 17.10 8.40 11.45
C THR A 80 16.29 8.24 10.16
N VAL A 81 16.55 9.09 9.16
CA VAL A 81 15.91 9.00 7.84
C VAL A 81 16.85 8.27 6.87
N CYS A 82 16.39 7.15 6.34
CA CYS A 82 17.14 6.28 5.46
C CYS A 82 16.68 6.50 4.01
N LEU A 83 17.62 6.72 3.10
CA LEU A 83 17.39 6.87 1.67
C LEU A 83 18.15 5.79 0.91
N SER A 84 17.44 5.00 0.11
CA SER A 84 18.07 4.01 -0.76
C SER A 84 18.87 4.70 -1.86
N ARG A 85 20.14 4.28 -2.02
CA ARG A 85 21.14 4.85 -2.94
C ARG A 85 21.59 3.88 -4.04
N THR A 86 21.22 2.60 -3.97
CA THR A 86 21.56 1.55 -4.96
C THR A 86 20.37 0.58 -5.13
N ALA A 87 20.42 -0.24 -6.19
CA ALA A 87 19.39 -1.20 -6.63
C ALA A 87 18.06 -0.57 -7.08
N SER A 88 17.57 0.43 -6.35
CA SER A 88 16.41 1.27 -6.63
C SER A 88 16.54 2.55 -5.82
N VAL A 89 16.95 3.64 -6.47
CA VAL A 89 17.19 4.93 -5.78
C VAL A 89 15.87 5.63 -5.47
N GLY A 90 15.78 6.21 -4.27
CA GLY A 90 14.68 7.10 -3.92
C GLY A 90 13.62 6.52 -2.99
N TYR A 91 13.83 5.31 -2.45
CA TYR A 91 12.99 4.82 -1.36
C TYR A 91 13.45 5.43 -0.04
N VAL A 92 12.54 6.16 0.60
CA VAL A 92 12.74 6.82 1.89
C VAL A 92 11.99 6.07 2.98
N VAL A 93 12.63 5.81 4.11
CA VAL A 93 11.99 5.33 5.35
C VAL A 93 12.55 6.05 6.56
N ARG A 94 11.79 6.11 7.65
CA ARG A 94 12.25 6.64 8.94
C ARG A 94 12.30 5.53 9.99
N MET A 95 13.38 5.42 10.74
CA MET A 95 13.50 4.44 11.81
C MET A 95 12.54 4.79 12.98
N GLY A 96 11.68 3.87 13.39
CA GLY A 96 10.82 4.01 14.56
C GLY A 96 11.50 3.59 15.86
N VAL A 97 12.38 2.59 15.79
CA VAL A 97 13.29 2.15 16.87
C VAL A 97 14.75 2.24 16.40
N PRO A 98 15.76 2.05 17.26
CA PRO A 98 17.15 1.95 16.81
C PRO A 98 17.36 0.76 15.87
N MET A 99 18.01 0.96 14.72
CA MET A 99 18.19 -0.06 13.67
C MET A 99 19.53 0.09 12.94
N ALA A 100 19.92 -0.94 12.20
CA ALA A 100 20.99 -0.87 11.19
C ALA A 100 20.39 -0.90 9.76
N THR A 101 21.18 -0.56 8.74
CA THR A 101 20.74 -0.63 7.34
C THR A 101 21.78 -1.35 6.47
N SER A 102 21.36 -1.88 5.32
CA SER A 102 22.28 -2.41 4.30
C SER A 102 23.17 -1.33 3.70
N GLN A 103 24.22 -1.73 2.96
CA GLN A 103 25.07 -0.81 2.19
C GLN A 103 24.31 0.01 1.14
N ASP A 104 23.07 -0.36 0.86
CA ASP A 104 22.24 0.29 -0.14
C ASP A 104 21.61 1.59 0.34
N PHE A 105 21.98 2.07 1.54
CA PHE A 105 21.40 3.25 2.15
C PHE A 105 22.46 4.31 2.50
N VAL A 106 22.06 5.57 2.31
CA VAL A 106 22.56 6.68 3.10
C VAL A 106 21.55 7.01 4.18
N ASN A 107 22.04 7.41 5.35
CA ASN A 107 21.24 7.63 6.54
C ASN A 107 21.49 9.02 7.10
N TRP A 108 20.44 9.75 7.43
CA TRP A 108 20.49 11.11 7.96
C TRP A 108 20.01 11.15 9.39
N VAL A 109 20.94 11.38 10.32
CA VAL A 109 20.65 11.61 11.73
C VAL A 109 20.46 13.11 11.93
N CYS A 110 19.20 13.55 12.04
CA CYS A 110 18.85 14.96 12.09
C CYS A 110 19.29 15.62 13.41
N GLY A 111 19.85 16.83 13.30
CA GLY A 111 20.11 17.70 14.44
C GLY A 111 18.87 18.49 14.88
N PRO A 112 19.00 19.40 15.86
CA PRO A 112 17.87 20.13 16.43
C PRO A 112 17.19 21.09 15.44
N GLY A 113 17.90 21.56 14.40
CA GLY A 113 17.34 22.45 13.37
C GLY A 113 16.47 21.76 12.31
N LEU A 114 16.39 20.42 12.33
CA LEU A 114 15.68 19.66 11.30
C LEU A 114 14.79 18.57 11.93
N SER A 115 13.51 18.61 11.61
CA SER A 115 12.57 17.57 12.00
C SER A 115 12.76 16.34 11.09
N SER A 116 13.04 15.17 11.67
CA SER A 116 13.19 13.95 10.87
C SER A 116 11.89 13.51 10.20
N ARG A 117 10.73 13.85 10.79
CA ARG A 117 9.42 13.63 10.17
C ARG A 117 9.26 14.48 8.92
N TYR A 118 9.66 15.76 9.00
CA TYR A 118 9.67 16.66 7.86
C TYR A 118 10.66 16.21 6.77
N LEU A 119 11.90 15.87 7.14
CA LEU A 119 12.91 15.38 6.18
C LEU A 119 12.42 14.14 5.41
N ARG A 120 11.72 13.21 6.07
CA ARG A 120 11.08 12.06 5.41
C ARG A 120 10.13 12.54 4.29
N TYR A 121 9.20 13.44 4.61
CA TYR A 121 8.25 13.97 3.61
C TYR A 121 8.93 14.76 2.50
N LEU A 122 9.92 15.58 2.85
CA LEU A 122 10.72 16.34 1.88
C LEU A 122 11.37 15.40 0.86
N LEU A 123 12.05 14.35 1.31
CA LEU A 123 12.73 13.40 0.40
C LEU A 123 11.75 12.55 -0.42
N VAL A 124 10.53 12.31 0.08
CA VAL A 124 9.46 11.66 -0.69
C VAL A 124 8.95 12.59 -1.79
N ALA A 125 8.70 13.85 -1.47
CA ALA A 125 8.25 14.85 -2.45
C ALA A 125 9.31 15.11 -3.54
N GLU A 126 10.59 15.13 -3.15
CA GLU A 126 11.74 15.38 -4.03
C GLU A 126 12.27 14.11 -4.73
N GLN A 127 11.48 13.03 -4.78
CA GLN A 127 11.94 11.75 -5.32
C GLN A 127 12.48 11.86 -6.76
N GLU A 128 11.84 12.67 -7.62
CA GLU A 128 12.34 12.91 -8.98
C GLU A 128 13.71 13.60 -8.97
N SER A 129 13.87 14.64 -8.15
CA SER A 129 15.15 15.34 -7.98
C SER A 129 16.24 14.35 -7.54
N VAL A 130 15.96 13.55 -6.51
CA VAL A 130 16.85 12.50 -5.99
C VAL A 130 17.26 11.51 -7.10
N ARG A 131 16.32 11.07 -7.94
CA ARG A 131 16.61 10.18 -9.08
C ARG A 131 17.47 10.85 -10.15
N ARG A 132 17.31 12.15 -10.42
CA ARG A 132 18.15 12.90 -11.37
C ARG A 132 19.61 13.03 -10.92
N PHE A 133 19.86 13.02 -9.62
CA PHE A 133 21.23 13.00 -9.05
C PHE A 133 21.89 11.60 -9.07
N SER A 134 21.22 10.59 -9.63
CA SER A 134 21.73 9.22 -9.69
C SER A 134 22.32 8.90 -11.06
N TYR A 135 23.45 8.20 -11.08
CA TYR A 135 24.15 7.81 -12.31
C TYR A 135 23.76 6.40 -12.77
N GLY A 136 23.71 6.19 -14.09
CA GLY A 136 23.48 4.89 -14.73
C GLY A 136 22.12 4.79 -15.43
N THR A 137 22.07 4.05 -16.56
CA THR A 137 20.85 3.85 -17.37
C THR A 137 20.03 2.63 -16.89
N THR A 138 20.70 1.56 -16.44
CA THR A 138 20.04 0.30 -16.03
C THR A 138 19.98 0.11 -14.51
N HIS A 139 21.03 0.53 -13.79
CA HIS A 139 21.07 0.54 -12.32
C HIS A 139 21.49 1.93 -11.84
N GLN A 140 20.52 2.75 -11.48
CA GLN A 140 20.77 4.07 -10.92
C GLN A 140 21.47 3.92 -9.56
N THR A 141 22.56 4.66 -9.36
CA THR A 141 23.29 4.73 -8.08
C THR A 141 23.59 6.17 -7.72
N MET A 142 23.30 6.53 -6.47
CA MET A 142 23.79 7.75 -5.84
C MET A 142 25.05 7.41 -5.04
N TYR A 143 26.19 8.03 -5.38
CA TYR A 143 27.41 7.85 -4.60
C TYR A 143 27.44 8.82 -3.41
N TYR A 144 28.39 8.56 -2.50
CA TYR A 144 28.50 9.31 -1.24
C TYR A 144 28.78 10.81 -1.43
N PRO A 145 29.60 11.25 -2.41
CA PRO A 145 29.80 12.67 -2.70
C PRO A 145 28.51 13.39 -3.09
N GLU A 146 27.65 12.76 -3.89
CA GLU A 146 26.36 13.32 -4.32
C GLU A 146 25.40 13.44 -3.14
N ALA A 147 25.34 12.41 -2.29
CA ALA A 147 24.57 12.48 -1.05
C ALA A 147 25.03 13.63 -0.14
N LYS A 148 26.35 13.85 -0.01
CA LYS A 148 26.89 15.01 0.73
C LYS A 148 26.56 16.35 0.10
N ALA A 149 26.41 16.40 -1.22
CA ALA A 149 26.10 17.61 -1.97
C ALA A 149 24.60 17.98 -1.95
N LEU A 150 23.74 17.17 -1.32
CA LEU A 150 22.31 17.47 -1.20
C LEU A 150 22.08 18.80 -0.46
N HIS A 151 21.29 19.65 -1.10
CA HIS A 151 20.76 20.88 -0.53
C HIS A 151 19.26 20.74 -0.36
N VAL A 152 18.73 21.30 0.72
CA VAL A 152 17.32 21.26 1.05
C VAL A 152 16.82 22.67 1.31
N CYS A 153 15.62 23.00 0.82
CA CYS A 153 14.93 24.24 1.15
C CYS A 153 14.00 23.97 2.31
N VAL A 154 14.32 24.49 3.50
CA VAL A 154 13.55 24.17 4.71
C VAL A 154 13.08 25.45 5.40
N PRO A 155 11.88 25.46 6.01
CA PRO A 155 11.43 26.56 6.83
C PRO A 155 12.00 26.46 8.25
N GLU A 156 11.65 27.41 9.11
CA GLU A 156 11.94 27.33 10.55
C GLU A 156 11.34 26.07 11.19
N ARG A 157 11.93 25.64 12.29
CA ARG A 157 11.61 24.35 12.94
C ARG A 157 10.12 24.17 13.26
N SER A 158 9.44 25.24 13.70
CA SER A 158 8.01 25.19 14.02
C SER A 158 7.13 24.90 12.81
N GLU A 159 7.43 25.49 11.65
CA GLU A 159 6.70 25.21 10.40
C GLU A 159 6.98 23.79 9.91
N GLN A 160 8.23 23.31 10.02
CA GLN A 160 8.57 21.92 9.68
C GLN A 160 7.73 20.92 10.49
N ASP A 161 7.62 21.14 11.80
CA ASP A 161 6.86 20.28 12.69
C ASP A 161 5.35 20.36 12.39
N ALA A 162 4.81 21.56 12.10
CA ALA A 162 3.41 21.73 11.73
C ALA A 162 3.06 21.04 10.39
N ILE A 163 3.90 21.19 9.36
CA ILE A 163 3.74 20.48 8.08
C ILE A 163 3.77 18.95 8.31
N ALA A 164 4.73 18.48 9.10
CA ALA A 164 4.88 17.07 9.38
C ALA A 164 3.74 16.51 10.23
N GLU A 165 3.10 17.33 11.06
CA GLU A 165 1.95 16.96 11.88
C GLU A 165 0.68 16.78 11.04
N ILE A 166 0.37 17.72 10.15
CA ILE A 166 -0.77 17.59 9.22
C ILE A 166 -0.63 16.34 8.35
N LEU A 167 0.52 16.19 7.68
CA LEU A 167 0.76 15.04 6.81
C LEU A 167 0.79 13.73 7.62
N GLY A 168 1.33 13.79 8.85
CA GLY A 168 1.36 12.68 9.79
C GLY A 168 -0.03 12.20 10.18
N ALA A 169 -0.97 13.12 10.42
CA ALA A 169 -2.34 12.79 10.77
C ALA A 169 -3.04 11.97 9.67
N PHE A 170 -2.78 12.27 8.39
CA PHE A 170 -3.29 11.45 7.28
C PHE A 170 -2.68 10.04 7.30
N ASP A 171 -1.35 9.93 7.42
CA ASP A 171 -0.66 8.64 7.46
C ASP A 171 -1.12 7.77 8.65
N ASP A 172 -1.29 8.37 9.82
CA ASP A 172 -1.76 7.71 11.04
C ASP A 172 -3.18 7.18 10.86
N LYS A 173 -4.08 8.01 10.31
CA LYS A 173 -5.45 7.60 10.03
C LYS A 173 -5.53 6.49 8.97
N ILE A 174 -4.71 6.55 7.92
CA ILE A 174 -4.60 5.48 6.91
C ILE A 174 -4.12 4.17 7.57
N ALA A 175 -3.14 4.24 8.48
CA ALA A 175 -2.64 3.07 9.19
C ALA A 175 -3.71 2.45 10.10
N VAL A 176 -4.45 3.27 10.84
CA VAL A 176 -5.59 2.81 11.66
C VAL A 176 -6.67 2.16 10.79
N ASN A 177 -7.04 2.80 9.68
CA ASN A 177 -8.04 2.26 8.76
C ASN A 177 -7.64 0.91 8.19
N ARG A 178 -6.36 0.72 7.84
CA ARG A 178 -5.85 -0.59 7.39
C ARG A 178 -6.02 -1.66 8.45
N LYS A 179 -5.71 -1.35 9.71
CA LYS A 179 -5.88 -2.29 10.83
C LYS A 179 -7.36 -2.64 11.04
N VAL A 180 -8.25 -1.65 10.97
CA VAL A 180 -9.71 -1.87 11.05
C VAL A 180 -10.18 -2.79 9.91
N VAL A 181 -9.72 -2.54 8.67
CA VAL A 181 -10.05 -3.36 7.50
C VAL A 181 -9.62 -4.82 7.70
N GLU A 182 -8.38 -5.05 8.14
CA GLU A 182 -7.85 -6.39 8.37
C GLU A 182 -8.62 -7.12 9.47
N THR A 183 -8.76 -6.52 10.64
CA THR A 183 -9.46 -7.13 11.78
C THR A 183 -10.95 -7.38 11.51
N ALA A 184 -11.64 -6.44 10.85
CA ALA A 184 -13.05 -6.60 10.52
C ALA A 184 -13.27 -7.69 9.46
N ALA A 185 -12.37 -7.81 8.47
CA ALA A 185 -12.42 -8.87 7.48
C ALA A 185 -12.19 -10.26 8.08
N GLU A 186 -11.18 -10.39 8.96
CA GLU A 186 -10.91 -11.63 9.67
C GLU A 186 -12.09 -12.04 10.55
N LEU A 187 -12.64 -11.10 11.34
CA LEU A 187 -13.81 -11.35 12.18
C LEU A 187 -15.01 -11.80 11.34
N ALA A 188 -15.31 -11.14 10.23
CA ALA A 188 -16.40 -11.51 9.33
C ALA A 188 -16.26 -12.95 8.81
N VAL A 189 -15.05 -13.36 8.42
CA VAL A 189 -14.76 -14.73 7.98
C VAL A 189 -14.91 -15.72 9.13
N SER A 190 -14.35 -15.42 10.31
CA SER A 190 -14.41 -16.29 11.49
C SER A 190 -15.83 -16.51 11.99
N MET A 191 -16.70 -15.50 11.92
CA MET A 191 -18.11 -15.61 12.31
C MET A 191 -18.89 -16.63 11.46
N LEU A 192 -18.48 -16.86 10.22
CA LEU A 192 -19.10 -17.82 9.31
C LEU A 192 -18.38 -19.19 9.29
N ALA A 193 -17.32 -19.37 10.08
CA ALA A 193 -16.54 -20.61 10.09
C ALA A 193 -17.20 -21.77 10.86
N GLY A 194 -18.14 -21.48 11.76
CA GLY A 194 -18.77 -22.47 12.66
C GLY A 194 -19.90 -23.30 12.06
N GLY A 195 -20.21 -23.14 10.76
CA GLY A 195 -21.27 -23.88 10.09
C GLY A 195 -20.92 -25.35 9.83
N ASN A 196 -21.90 -26.23 9.93
CA ASN A 196 -21.76 -27.66 9.58
C ASN A 196 -22.49 -28.03 8.28
N ARG A 197 -23.31 -27.13 7.75
CA ARG A 197 -24.03 -27.29 6.49
C ARG A 197 -23.29 -26.54 5.38
N PHE A 198 -23.07 -27.23 4.26
CA PHE A 198 -22.40 -26.69 3.08
C PHE A 198 -23.30 -26.86 1.86
N VAL A 199 -23.22 -25.87 0.97
CA VAL A 199 -23.92 -25.87 -0.32
C VAL A 199 -22.93 -25.47 -1.41
N GLU A 200 -23.26 -25.81 -2.66
CA GLU A 200 -22.51 -25.30 -3.81
C GLU A 200 -22.64 -23.77 -3.89
N LEU A 201 -21.55 -23.10 -4.26
CA LEU A 201 -21.54 -21.65 -4.44
C LEU A 201 -22.62 -21.19 -5.44
N GLY A 202 -22.92 -22.00 -6.46
CA GLY A 202 -24.01 -21.77 -7.42
C GLY A 202 -25.42 -21.77 -6.83
N ALA A 203 -25.61 -22.24 -5.58
CA ALA A 203 -26.87 -22.09 -4.85
C ALA A 203 -26.97 -20.74 -4.11
N VAL A 204 -25.83 -20.06 -3.86
CA VAL A 204 -25.75 -18.82 -3.08
C VAL A 204 -25.54 -17.58 -3.96
N ALA A 205 -24.87 -17.75 -5.10
CA ALA A 205 -24.60 -16.67 -6.05
C ALA A 205 -24.78 -17.12 -7.50
N SER A 206 -25.14 -16.17 -8.36
CA SER A 206 -25.20 -16.36 -9.82
C SER A 206 -23.98 -15.73 -10.50
N LEU A 207 -23.55 -16.32 -11.62
CA LEU A 207 -22.39 -15.82 -12.38
C LEU A 207 -22.84 -14.90 -13.51
N ARG A 208 -22.40 -13.63 -13.49
CA ARG A 208 -22.58 -12.71 -14.62
C ARG A 208 -21.58 -13.04 -15.73
N LYS A 209 -22.08 -13.16 -16.96
CA LYS A 209 -21.30 -13.52 -18.15
C LYS A 209 -21.20 -12.40 -19.20
N ALA A 210 -21.97 -11.31 -19.04
CA ALA A 210 -22.04 -10.24 -20.02
C ALA A 210 -20.71 -9.46 -20.06
N THR A 211 -20.07 -9.49 -21.23
CA THR A 211 -18.84 -8.74 -21.50
C THR A 211 -19.11 -7.56 -22.40
N CYS A 212 -18.28 -6.54 -22.27
CA CYS A 212 -18.24 -5.39 -23.15
C CYS A 212 -16.79 -5.04 -23.49
N SER A 213 -16.58 -4.26 -24.55
CA SER A 213 -15.28 -3.68 -24.86
C SER A 213 -15.29 -2.21 -24.43
N PRO A 214 -14.69 -1.83 -23.29
CA PRO A 214 -14.76 -0.46 -22.80
C PRO A 214 -14.21 0.56 -23.81
N ALA A 215 -13.19 0.20 -24.57
CA ALA A 215 -12.61 1.09 -25.60
C ALA A 215 -13.61 1.61 -26.66
N LEU A 216 -14.80 1.01 -26.77
CA LEU A 216 -15.87 1.47 -27.66
C LEU A 216 -16.83 2.48 -27.01
N MET A 217 -16.60 2.87 -25.75
CA MET A 217 -17.53 3.67 -24.93
C MET A 217 -17.24 5.18 -24.89
N GLY A 218 -16.27 5.67 -25.67
CA GLY A 218 -15.91 7.10 -25.72
C GLY A 218 -15.09 7.56 -24.52
N ASP A 219 -15.08 8.86 -24.23
CA ASP A 219 -14.14 9.48 -23.27
C ASP A 219 -14.64 9.55 -21.81
N MET A 220 -15.74 8.87 -21.45
CA MET A 220 -16.22 8.87 -20.07
C MET A 220 -15.31 8.01 -19.19
N ALA A 221 -14.80 8.58 -18.10
CA ALA A 221 -14.00 7.84 -17.13
C ALA A 221 -14.78 6.65 -16.55
N VAL A 222 -14.07 5.55 -16.31
CA VAL A 222 -14.66 4.30 -15.81
C VAL A 222 -13.90 3.77 -14.60
N ALA A 223 -14.60 3.07 -13.71
CA ALA A 223 -13.99 2.38 -12.58
C ALA A 223 -13.55 0.97 -13.01
N HIS A 224 -12.23 0.75 -13.10
CA HIS A 224 -11.64 -0.50 -13.56
C HIS A 224 -11.13 -1.35 -12.39
N PHE A 225 -11.75 -2.52 -12.20
CA PHE A 225 -11.39 -3.51 -11.20
C PHE A 225 -10.44 -4.54 -11.80
N SER A 226 -9.14 -4.31 -11.63
CA SER A 226 -8.06 -5.13 -12.17
C SER A 226 -7.26 -5.84 -11.07
N LEU A 227 -6.48 -6.88 -11.41
CA LEU A 227 -5.59 -7.54 -10.43
C LEU A 227 -4.54 -6.57 -9.86
N PRO A 228 -3.88 -5.71 -10.67
CA PRO A 228 -2.99 -4.67 -10.14
C PRO A 228 -3.69 -3.70 -9.19
N ALA A 229 -4.91 -3.26 -9.52
CA ALA A 229 -5.69 -2.37 -8.67
C ALA A 229 -6.07 -3.03 -7.33
N PHE A 230 -6.37 -4.34 -7.36
CA PHE A 230 -6.58 -5.13 -6.15
C PHE A 230 -5.30 -5.15 -5.28
N ASP A 231 -4.17 -5.52 -5.88
CA ASP A 231 -2.89 -5.65 -5.18
C ASP A 231 -2.34 -4.29 -4.69
N SER A 232 -2.77 -3.18 -5.29
CA SER A 232 -2.37 -1.81 -4.93
C SER A 232 -3.31 -1.10 -3.95
N GLY A 233 -4.12 -1.85 -3.19
CA GLY A 233 -4.96 -1.28 -2.12
C GLY A 233 -6.45 -1.57 -2.22
N GLU A 234 -6.84 -2.52 -3.08
CA GLU A 234 -8.23 -2.98 -3.22
C GLU A 234 -9.22 -1.85 -3.54
N MET A 235 -8.79 -0.88 -4.34
CA MET A 235 -9.61 0.21 -4.90
C MET A 235 -9.60 0.17 -6.42
N PRO A 236 -10.72 0.47 -7.11
CA PRO A 236 -10.74 0.53 -8.56
C PRO A 236 -9.89 1.69 -9.07
N GLU A 237 -9.31 1.50 -10.26
CA GLU A 237 -8.60 2.56 -10.97
C GLU A 237 -9.60 3.35 -11.83
N ILE A 238 -9.63 4.67 -11.68
CA ILE A 238 -10.38 5.54 -12.58
C ILE A 238 -9.54 5.75 -13.83
N SER A 239 -9.98 5.19 -14.95
CA SER A 239 -9.21 5.15 -16.20
C SER A 239 -10.04 5.58 -17.39
N ASN A 240 -9.36 6.04 -18.44
CA ASN A 240 -10.03 6.26 -19.72
C ASN A 240 -10.30 4.89 -20.36
N PRO A 241 -11.55 4.57 -20.71
CA PRO A 241 -11.89 3.24 -21.23
C PRO A 241 -11.20 2.90 -22.56
N VAL A 242 -10.72 3.90 -23.32
CA VAL A 242 -9.89 3.71 -24.53
C VAL A 242 -8.56 3.00 -24.22
N GLU A 243 -8.03 3.17 -23.01
CA GLU A 243 -6.80 2.50 -22.56
C GLU A 243 -7.07 1.01 -22.24
N ILE A 244 -8.32 0.64 -22.01
CA ILE A 244 -8.76 -0.73 -21.70
C ILE A 244 -9.06 -1.49 -23.00
N LYS A 245 -7.99 -1.97 -23.64
CA LYS A 245 -8.06 -2.64 -24.96
C LYS A 245 -8.74 -4.01 -24.97
N SER A 246 -8.84 -4.68 -23.82
CA SER A 246 -9.45 -6.01 -23.72
C SER A 246 -10.87 -5.95 -23.18
N ALA A 247 -11.69 -6.94 -23.56
CA ALA A 247 -13.04 -7.08 -23.03
C ALA A 247 -13.03 -7.14 -21.49
N LYS A 248 -14.11 -6.64 -20.89
CA LYS A 248 -14.35 -6.61 -19.44
C LYS A 248 -15.75 -7.10 -19.14
N PHE A 249 -15.96 -7.55 -17.91
CA PHE A 249 -17.30 -7.73 -17.38
C PHE A 249 -17.81 -6.39 -16.86
N GLU A 250 -18.95 -5.95 -17.36
CA GLU A 250 -19.64 -4.82 -16.72
C GLU A 250 -20.20 -5.24 -15.36
N VAL A 251 -20.24 -4.35 -14.38
CA VAL A 251 -20.81 -4.62 -13.06
C VAL A 251 -21.92 -3.60 -12.81
N GLU A 252 -23.17 -4.01 -13.03
CA GLU A 252 -24.35 -3.14 -12.97
C GLU A 252 -25.10 -3.23 -11.64
N LYS A 253 -24.71 -4.20 -10.79
CA LYS A 253 -25.34 -4.48 -9.50
C LYS A 253 -24.27 -4.78 -8.45
N PRO A 254 -24.55 -4.55 -7.16
CA PRO A 254 -23.71 -5.01 -6.07
C PRO A 254 -23.33 -6.49 -6.26
N SER A 255 -22.03 -6.77 -6.23
CA SER A 255 -21.47 -8.07 -6.62
C SER A 255 -20.21 -8.36 -5.83
N VAL A 256 -19.78 -9.62 -5.82
CA VAL A 256 -18.47 -10.01 -5.29
C VAL A 256 -17.58 -10.47 -6.44
N LEU A 257 -16.38 -9.92 -6.53
CA LEU A 257 -15.40 -10.30 -7.54
C LEU A 257 -14.42 -11.30 -6.93
N ILE A 258 -14.27 -12.49 -7.54
CA ILE A 258 -13.25 -13.47 -7.11
C ILE A 258 -12.29 -13.79 -8.26
N SER A 259 -10.99 -13.67 -8.01
CA SER A 259 -9.96 -13.98 -9.02
C SER A 259 -9.91 -15.48 -9.30
N LYS A 260 -9.87 -15.85 -10.58
CA LYS A 260 -9.58 -17.22 -11.02
C LYS A 260 -8.09 -17.54 -11.02
N LEU A 261 -7.24 -16.50 -10.98
CA LEU A 261 -5.79 -16.62 -11.05
C LEU A 261 -5.18 -16.77 -9.66
N ASN A 262 -4.27 -17.74 -9.53
CA ASN A 262 -3.46 -18.04 -8.35
C ASN A 262 -4.28 -18.08 -7.05
N PRO A 263 -5.22 -19.06 -6.91
CA PRO A 263 -6.16 -19.12 -5.79
C PRO A 263 -5.51 -19.23 -4.40
N ARG A 264 -4.21 -19.59 -4.32
CA ARG A 264 -3.40 -19.49 -3.10
C ARG A 264 -3.40 -18.08 -2.50
N PHE A 265 -3.52 -17.04 -3.33
CA PHE A 265 -3.65 -15.65 -2.93
C PHE A 265 -5.05 -15.18 -3.30
N PRO A 266 -6.06 -15.47 -2.46
CA PRO A 266 -7.45 -15.19 -2.79
C PRO A 266 -7.67 -13.69 -2.91
N ARG A 267 -7.99 -13.22 -4.12
CA ARG A 267 -8.39 -11.84 -4.38
C ARG A 267 -9.89 -11.78 -4.47
N VAL A 268 -10.52 -11.29 -3.41
CA VAL A 268 -11.97 -11.24 -3.26
C VAL A 268 -12.41 -9.80 -2.94
N TRP A 269 -13.10 -9.18 -3.89
CA TRP A 269 -13.55 -7.79 -3.81
C TRP A 269 -15.01 -7.71 -3.37
N ASN A 270 -15.29 -6.94 -2.32
CA ASN A 270 -16.66 -6.64 -1.88
C ASN A 270 -17.16 -5.37 -2.60
N LEU A 271 -17.97 -5.49 -3.65
CA LEU A 271 -18.64 -4.34 -4.27
C LEU A 271 -20.04 -4.22 -3.68
N ALA A 272 -20.11 -3.90 -2.39
CA ALA A 272 -21.37 -3.68 -1.68
C ALA A 272 -22.15 -2.47 -2.23
N ARG A 273 -21.43 -1.49 -2.78
CA ARG A 273 -21.95 -0.32 -3.49
C ARG A 273 -21.22 -0.17 -4.82
N LEU A 274 -21.93 0.33 -5.83
CA LEU A 274 -21.31 0.65 -7.11
C LEU A 274 -20.61 2.01 -7.03
N PRO A 275 -19.48 2.19 -7.73
CA PRO A 275 -18.88 3.50 -7.89
C PRO A 275 -19.81 4.44 -8.68
N ALA A 276 -19.50 5.74 -8.65
CA ALA A 276 -20.24 6.74 -9.43
C ALA A 276 -20.04 6.54 -10.94
N GLU A 277 -18.84 6.14 -11.33
CA GLU A 277 -18.49 5.75 -12.70
C GLU A 277 -19.01 4.35 -13.02
N ARG A 278 -19.13 4.03 -14.31
CA ARG A 278 -19.45 2.66 -14.74
C ARG A 278 -18.33 1.70 -14.32
N ALA A 279 -18.72 0.58 -13.73
CA ALA A 279 -17.79 -0.41 -13.20
C ALA A 279 -17.48 -1.52 -14.20
N PHE A 280 -16.20 -1.78 -14.43
CA PHE A 280 -15.71 -2.85 -15.30
C PHE A 280 -14.69 -3.72 -14.58
N ALA A 281 -14.96 -5.02 -14.51
CA ALA A 281 -14.04 -6.00 -13.94
C ALA A 281 -13.22 -6.70 -15.03
N SER A 282 -11.93 -6.92 -14.73
CA SER A 282 -11.06 -7.78 -15.53
C SER A 282 -11.67 -9.17 -15.74
N THR A 283 -11.45 -9.77 -16.91
CA THR A 283 -11.91 -11.13 -17.23
C THR A 283 -11.22 -12.23 -16.42
N GLU A 284 -10.17 -11.88 -15.66
CA GLU A 284 -9.55 -12.75 -14.67
C GLU A 284 -10.39 -12.89 -13.39
N PHE A 285 -11.33 -11.97 -13.14
CA PHE A 285 -12.34 -12.12 -12.09
C PHE A 285 -13.57 -12.88 -12.60
N LEU A 286 -14.26 -13.54 -11.68
CA LEU A 286 -15.67 -13.90 -11.80
C LEU A 286 -16.50 -12.82 -11.12
N VAL A 287 -17.60 -12.40 -11.75
CA VAL A 287 -18.55 -11.45 -11.17
C VAL A 287 -19.73 -12.24 -10.61
N LEU A 288 -19.83 -12.30 -9.29
CA LEU A 288 -20.85 -13.08 -8.58
C LEU A 288 -21.92 -12.15 -7.99
N GLU A 289 -23.15 -12.32 -8.44
CA GLU A 289 -24.32 -11.62 -7.91
C GLU A 289 -24.95 -12.48 -6.80
N PRO A 290 -25.03 -12.00 -5.55
CA PRO A 290 -25.59 -12.79 -4.45
C PRO A 290 -27.09 -13.02 -4.66
N MET A 291 -27.58 -14.22 -4.32
CA MET A 291 -28.99 -14.61 -4.47
C MET A 291 -29.74 -14.68 -3.14
N SER A 292 -29.12 -15.26 -2.11
CA SER A 292 -29.76 -15.55 -0.81
C SER A 292 -29.13 -14.80 0.38
N CYS A 293 -28.13 -13.95 0.15
CA CYS A 293 -27.42 -13.21 1.19
C CYS A 293 -26.95 -11.83 0.72
N SER A 294 -26.36 -11.04 1.61
CA SER A 294 -25.75 -9.76 1.23
C SER A 294 -24.40 -9.96 0.51
N THR A 295 -23.96 -8.95 -0.23
CA THR A 295 -22.64 -8.94 -0.87
C THR A 295 -21.51 -9.16 0.13
N SER A 296 -21.63 -8.56 1.32
CA SER A 296 -20.67 -8.72 2.42
C SER A 296 -20.63 -10.13 3.01
N VAL A 297 -21.78 -10.81 3.12
CA VAL A 297 -21.81 -12.23 3.54
C VAL A 297 -21.16 -13.10 2.48
N LEU A 298 -21.53 -12.94 1.21
CA LEU A 298 -20.90 -13.67 0.11
C LEU A 298 -19.39 -13.43 0.06
N TRP A 299 -18.95 -12.17 0.23
CA TRP A 299 -17.54 -11.81 0.30
C TRP A 299 -16.79 -12.52 1.43
N ALA A 300 -17.38 -12.61 2.63
CA ALA A 300 -16.78 -13.34 3.74
C ALA A 300 -16.71 -14.86 3.46
N LEU A 301 -17.76 -15.45 2.88
CA LEU A 301 -17.76 -16.88 2.48
C LEU A 301 -16.66 -17.20 1.47
N LEU A 302 -16.47 -16.32 0.47
CA LEU A 302 -15.45 -16.49 -0.56
C LEU A 302 -14.02 -16.31 -0.03
N ARG A 303 -13.85 -15.65 1.12
CA ARG A 303 -12.56 -15.50 1.82
C ARG A 303 -12.29 -16.64 2.82
N SER A 304 -13.19 -17.62 2.93
CA SER A 304 -13.00 -18.73 3.84
C SER A 304 -11.76 -19.57 3.47
N PRO A 305 -10.96 -20.01 4.47
CA PRO A 305 -9.84 -20.92 4.22
C PRO A 305 -10.28 -22.23 3.55
N VAL A 306 -11.50 -22.69 3.85
CA VAL A 306 -12.10 -23.91 3.27
C VAL A 306 -12.24 -23.77 1.76
N LEU A 307 -12.81 -22.67 1.27
CA LEU A 307 -12.93 -22.44 -0.17
C LEU A 307 -11.55 -22.29 -0.82
N SER A 308 -10.64 -21.53 -0.19
CA SER A 308 -9.28 -21.36 -0.72
C SER A 308 -8.55 -22.70 -0.91
N ALA A 309 -8.69 -23.64 0.05
CA ALA A 309 -8.11 -24.97 -0.04
C ALA A 309 -8.73 -25.81 -1.17
N GLN A 310 -10.06 -25.74 -1.37
CA GLN A 310 -10.74 -26.42 -2.47
C GLN A 310 -10.28 -25.88 -3.84
N LEU A 311 -10.24 -24.57 -4.01
CA LEU A 311 -9.81 -23.95 -5.26
C LEU A 311 -8.35 -24.28 -5.59
N GLN A 312 -7.49 -24.36 -4.58
CA GLN A 312 -6.08 -24.76 -4.76
C GLN A 312 -5.91 -26.21 -5.20
N SER A 313 -6.79 -27.13 -4.83
CA SER A 313 -6.73 -28.53 -5.29
C SER A 313 -7.27 -28.73 -6.71
N GLN A 314 -8.01 -27.74 -7.23
CA GLN A 314 -8.67 -27.77 -8.54
C GLN A 314 -7.89 -27.02 -9.64
N VAL A 315 -6.71 -26.46 -9.31
CA VAL A 315 -5.92 -25.71 -10.30
C VAL A 315 -5.38 -26.61 -11.42
N ALA A 316 -5.47 -26.12 -12.65
CA ALA A 316 -4.75 -26.69 -13.78
C ALA A 316 -3.47 -25.87 -14.05
N GLY A 317 -2.31 -26.53 -14.11
CA GLY A 317 -1.02 -25.90 -14.48
C GLY A 317 0.17 -26.41 -13.66
N THR A 318 1.30 -26.64 -14.34
CA THR A 318 2.53 -27.24 -13.78
C THR A 318 3.52 -26.23 -13.20
N SER A 319 3.29 -24.92 -13.33
CA SER A 319 4.12 -23.86 -12.74
C SER A 319 3.35 -23.10 -11.67
N GLY A 320 3.97 -22.85 -10.52
CA GLY A 320 3.31 -22.25 -9.35
C GLY A 320 2.92 -20.77 -9.48
N SER A 321 3.17 -20.10 -10.62
CA SER A 321 2.96 -18.65 -10.80
C SER A 321 1.78 -18.23 -11.67
N HIS A 322 1.13 -19.16 -12.40
CA HIS A 322 -0.02 -18.85 -13.26
C HIS A 322 -1.07 -19.98 -13.27
N GLN A 323 -1.50 -20.37 -12.07
CA GLN A 323 -2.53 -21.40 -11.90
C GLN A 323 -3.91 -20.78 -12.05
N ARG A 324 -4.81 -21.43 -12.80
CA ARG A 324 -6.19 -20.98 -12.99
C ARG A 324 -7.19 -22.04 -12.56
N VAL A 325 -8.28 -21.60 -11.97
CA VAL A 325 -9.47 -22.44 -11.69
C VAL A 325 -10.54 -22.12 -12.73
N LYS A 326 -11.27 -23.15 -13.21
CA LYS A 326 -12.33 -22.92 -14.19
C LYS A 326 -13.56 -22.33 -13.48
N PRO A 327 -14.33 -21.45 -14.15
CA PRO A 327 -15.55 -20.89 -13.57
C PRO A 327 -16.52 -21.95 -13.04
N ALA A 328 -16.70 -23.07 -13.76
CA ALA A 328 -17.57 -24.16 -13.33
C ALA A 328 -17.12 -24.78 -12.01
N ASP A 329 -15.81 -24.98 -11.82
CA ASP A 329 -15.25 -25.56 -10.60
C ASP A 329 -15.42 -24.59 -9.41
N VAL A 330 -15.26 -23.28 -9.63
CA VAL A 330 -15.55 -22.25 -8.61
C VAL A 330 -17.03 -22.30 -8.20
N MET A 331 -17.96 -22.37 -9.16
CA MET A 331 -19.40 -22.40 -8.87
C MET A 331 -19.83 -23.71 -8.18
N ALA A 332 -19.15 -24.83 -8.44
CA ALA A 332 -19.42 -26.12 -7.80
C ALA A 332 -18.72 -26.30 -6.43
N SER A 333 -17.87 -25.33 -6.03
CA SER A 333 -17.17 -25.39 -4.75
C SER A 333 -18.13 -25.24 -3.57
N GLN A 334 -17.82 -25.91 -2.47
CA GLN A 334 -18.64 -25.94 -1.27
C GLN A 334 -18.32 -24.75 -0.37
N VAL A 335 -19.35 -23.99 -0.01
CA VAL A 335 -19.28 -22.89 0.96
C VAL A 335 -20.26 -23.14 2.12
N PRO A 336 -19.99 -22.61 3.33
CA PRO A 336 -20.98 -22.64 4.40
C PRO A 336 -22.31 -22.07 3.92
N ASP A 337 -23.39 -22.80 4.15
CA ASP A 337 -24.73 -22.37 3.79
C ASP A 337 -25.13 -21.13 4.60
N PRO A 338 -25.41 -19.97 3.98
CA PRO A 338 -25.83 -18.77 4.68
C PRO A 338 -27.07 -18.99 5.54
N GLU A 339 -28.02 -19.82 5.09
CA GLU A 339 -29.32 -20.02 5.75
C GLU A 339 -29.20 -20.77 7.08
N GLN A 340 -28.05 -21.37 7.38
CA GLN A 340 -27.83 -22.03 8.67
C GLN A 340 -27.53 -21.03 9.81
N PHE A 341 -27.13 -19.80 9.47
CA PHE A 341 -26.75 -18.79 10.45
C PHE A 341 -27.97 -17.94 10.84
N SER A 342 -27.95 -17.39 12.06
CA SER A 342 -29.03 -16.50 12.49
C SER A 342 -29.00 -15.18 11.70
N PRO A 343 -30.17 -14.55 11.45
CA PRO A 343 -30.23 -13.26 10.78
C PRO A 343 -29.34 -12.20 11.44
N SER A 344 -29.30 -12.15 12.78
CA SER A 344 -28.46 -11.22 13.53
C SER A 344 -26.96 -11.39 13.27
N LEU A 345 -26.51 -12.63 13.05
CA LEU A 345 -25.11 -12.92 12.73
C LEU A 345 -24.80 -12.42 11.31
N LEU A 346 -25.68 -12.71 10.35
CA LEU A 346 -25.54 -12.27 8.96
C LEU A 346 -25.58 -10.73 8.84
N ASP A 347 -26.41 -10.05 9.64
CA ASP A 347 -26.46 -8.59 9.72
C ASP A 347 -25.16 -8.00 10.29
N THR A 348 -24.58 -8.66 11.29
CA THR A 348 -23.28 -8.27 11.86
C THR A 348 -22.17 -8.41 10.82
N VAL A 349 -22.11 -9.55 10.11
CA VAL A 349 -21.15 -9.76 9.02
C VAL A 349 -21.36 -8.73 7.90
N SER A 350 -22.61 -8.39 7.59
CA SER A 350 -22.94 -7.37 6.60
C SER A 350 -22.42 -5.99 6.98
N SER A 351 -22.56 -5.64 8.27
CA SER A 351 -22.06 -4.38 8.85
C SER A 351 -20.53 -4.33 8.84
N LEU A 352 -19.85 -5.43 9.19
CA LEU A 352 -18.39 -5.53 9.13
C LEU A 352 -17.87 -5.38 7.69
N GLY A 353 -18.52 -6.03 6.71
CA GLY A 353 -18.14 -5.89 5.31
C GLY A 353 -18.36 -4.46 4.78
N THR A 354 -19.41 -3.77 5.24
CA THR A 354 -19.65 -2.35 4.91
C THR A 354 -18.57 -1.46 5.51
N LEU A 355 -18.23 -1.67 6.79
CA LEU A 355 -17.13 -0.97 7.46
C LEU A 355 -15.80 -1.13 6.71
N VAL A 356 -15.51 -2.33 6.19
CA VAL A 356 -14.31 -2.60 5.38
C VAL A 356 -14.29 -1.75 4.12
N VAL A 357 -15.41 -1.67 3.39
CA VAL A 357 -15.52 -0.83 2.18
C VAL A 357 -15.33 0.64 2.52
N ASP A 358 -16.03 1.14 3.53
CA ASP A 358 -15.98 2.55 3.95
C ASP A 358 -14.56 2.98 4.37
N ARG A 359 -13.85 2.14 5.12
CA ARG A 359 -12.48 2.44 5.58
C ARG A 359 -11.46 2.42 4.44
N ARG A 360 -11.68 1.61 3.39
CA ARG A 360 -10.85 1.63 2.17
C ARG A 360 -11.07 2.89 1.35
N GLU A 361 -12.32 3.28 1.16
CA GLU A 361 -12.69 4.53 0.47
C GLU A 361 -12.14 5.77 1.20
N GLU A 362 -12.26 5.81 2.53
CA GLU A 362 -11.67 6.85 3.36
C GLU A 362 -10.13 6.87 3.22
N SER A 363 -9.47 5.71 3.30
CA SER A 363 -8.01 5.61 3.13
C SER A 363 -7.55 6.11 1.75
N ALA A 364 -8.28 5.76 0.69
CA ALA A 364 -7.98 6.22 -0.66
C ALA A 364 -8.14 7.74 -0.78
N SER A 365 -9.14 8.32 -0.12
CA SER A 365 -9.37 9.76 -0.09
C SER A 365 -8.27 10.50 0.67
N LEU A 366 -7.86 9.97 1.82
CA LEU A 366 -6.74 10.51 2.61
C LEU A 366 -5.41 10.43 1.85
N VAL A 367 -5.15 9.36 1.10
CA VAL A 367 -3.96 9.24 0.23
C VAL A 367 -3.99 10.33 -0.84
N ARG A 368 -5.12 10.50 -1.57
CA ARG A 368 -5.24 11.55 -2.59
C ARG A 368 -5.03 12.96 -2.01
N LEU A 369 -5.62 13.24 -0.86
CA LEU A 369 -5.48 14.53 -0.19
C LEU A 369 -4.03 14.77 0.26
N ARG A 370 -3.40 13.80 0.92
CA ARG A 370 -2.00 13.86 1.31
C ARG A 370 -1.09 14.09 0.10
N ASP A 371 -1.28 13.34 -0.97
CA ASP A 371 -0.42 13.41 -2.17
C ASP A 371 -0.63 14.72 -2.95
N THR A 372 -1.80 15.35 -2.80
CA THR A 372 -2.09 16.70 -3.34
C THR A 372 -1.43 17.80 -2.50
N LEU A 373 -1.48 17.68 -1.17
CA LEU A 373 -0.96 18.70 -0.25
C LEU A 373 0.55 18.63 -0.09
N LEU A 374 1.12 17.42 -0.07
CA LEU A 374 2.54 17.16 0.18
C LEU A 374 3.46 18.05 -0.69
N PRO A 375 3.40 18.04 -2.03
CA PRO A 375 4.30 18.86 -2.84
C PRO A 375 4.11 20.35 -2.60
N ARG A 376 2.86 20.83 -2.45
CA ARG A 376 2.54 22.25 -2.22
C ARG A 376 3.05 22.75 -0.86
N LEU A 377 2.93 21.93 0.19
CA LEU A 377 3.43 22.23 1.53
C LEU A 377 4.97 22.23 1.57
N ILE A 378 5.59 21.23 0.93
CA ILE A 378 7.06 21.13 0.86
C ILE A 378 7.66 22.27 0.03
N ALA A 379 7.02 22.64 -1.09
CA ALA A 379 7.42 23.76 -1.93
C ALA A 379 7.06 25.13 -1.33
N GLY A 380 6.36 25.20 -0.20
CA GLY A 380 5.94 26.45 0.44
C GLY A 380 4.88 27.25 -0.34
N GLU A 381 4.25 26.63 -1.35
CA GLU A 381 3.15 27.19 -2.15
C GLU A 381 1.83 27.23 -1.35
N LEU A 382 1.69 26.32 -0.39
CA LEU A 382 0.58 26.26 0.55
C LEU A 382 1.13 26.35 1.97
N ARG A 383 0.53 27.20 2.80
CA ARG A 383 0.87 27.28 4.23
C ARG A 383 -0.05 26.38 5.03
N VAL A 384 0.45 25.90 6.17
CA VAL A 384 -0.25 25.01 7.11
C VAL A 384 -1.68 25.48 7.38
N ARG A 385 -1.88 26.77 7.71
CA ARG A 385 -3.20 27.34 8.02
C ARG A 385 -4.19 27.29 6.86
N ASP A 386 -3.71 27.40 5.63
CA ASP A 386 -4.57 27.36 4.44
C ASP A 386 -4.86 25.90 4.08
N ALA A 387 -3.89 24.99 4.28
CA ALA A 387 -4.11 23.56 4.15
C ALA A 387 -5.17 23.04 5.14
N GLU A 388 -5.14 23.49 6.40
CA GLU A 388 -6.17 23.14 7.40
C GLU A 388 -7.58 23.52 6.92
N ARG A 389 -7.75 24.71 6.33
CA ARG A 389 -9.03 25.14 5.77
C ARG A 389 -9.46 24.34 4.54
N GLU A 390 -8.52 24.00 3.64
CA GLU A 390 -8.82 23.13 2.49
C GLU A 390 -9.32 21.76 3.00
N VAL A 391 -8.70 21.20 4.04
CA VAL A 391 -9.12 19.93 4.66
C VAL A 391 -10.51 20.05 5.31
N GLU A 392 -10.76 21.11 6.08
CA GLU A 392 -12.06 21.36 6.72
C GLU A 392 -13.21 21.54 5.72
N SER A 393 -12.93 22.02 4.50
CA SER A 393 -13.95 22.21 3.47
C SER A 393 -14.35 20.92 2.73
N VAL A 394 -13.55 19.86 2.87
CA VAL A 394 -13.71 18.57 2.17
C VAL A 394 -14.26 17.48 3.10
N LEU A 395 -14.09 17.64 4.41
CA LEU A 395 -14.70 16.81 5.46
C LEU A 395 -16.12 17.28 5.77
#